data_AF-F0NQZ1-F1
#
_entry.id   AF-F0NQZ1-F1
#
_cell.length_a   1.000
_cell.length_b   1.000
_cell.length_c   1.000
_cell.angle_alpha   90.00
_cell.angle_beta   90.00
_cell.angle_gamma   90.00
#
_symmetry.space_group_name_H-M   'P 1'
#
loop_
_entity.id
_entity.type
_entity.pdbx_description
1 polymer ?
#
loop_
_entity_poly.entity_id
_entity_poly.type
_entity_poly.pdbx_seq_one_letter_code
_entity_poly.pdbx_strand_id
1 'polypeptide(L)'
;MKNNFNEIGTFTKNVLKDKILIKLKSDLDFTKYNIIGKAIYNGKEQKIGKILDVLGNVKEPYALAMLDKNYKNFSERENIR
;
A
#
# COMPACT_ATOMS: atom_id res chain seq x y z
N MET A 1 12.99 10.35 -14.67
CA MET A 1 13.40 9.39 -13.62
C MET A 1 12.53 8.16 -13.77
N LYS A 2 13.10 6.95 -13.89
CA LYS A 2 12.31 5.71 -13.80
C LYS A 2 11.84 5.59 -12.35
N ASN A 3 10.53 5.54 -12.12
CA ASN A 3 10.01 5.20 -10.80
C ASN A 3 10.38 3.73 -10.54
N ASN A 4 11.26 3.47 -9.56
CA ASN A 4 11.51 2.11 -9.10
C ASN A 4 10.30 1.67 -8.26
N PHE A 5 9.36 0.99 -8.90
CA PHE A 5 8.17 0.42 -8.28
C PHE A 5 8.53 -0.84 -7.49
N ASN A 6 9.28 -0.67 -6.41
CA ASN A 6 9.60 -1.76 -5.49
C ASN A 6 8.33 -2.19 -4.77
N GLU A 7 8.04 -3.48 -4.77
CA GLU A 7 6.88 -4.02 -4.04
C GLU A 7 7.01 -3.77 -2.54
N ILE A 8 6.02 -3.08 -1.97
CA ILE A 8 5.97 -2.68 -0.56
C ILE A 8 5.15 -3.64 0.30
N GLY A 9 4.28 -4.44 -0.32
CA GLY A 9 3.39 -5.33 0.41
C GLY A 9 2.25 -5.88 -0.44
N THR A 10 1.29 -6.50 0.24
CA THR A 10 0.15 -7.18 -0.38
C THR A 10 -1.17 -6.63 0.15
N PHE A 11 -2.14 -6.46 -0.76
CA PHE A 11 -3.50 -6.15 -0.38
C PHE A 11 -4.05 -7.22 0.58
N THR A 12 -4.63 -6.78 1.69
CA THR A 12 -5.26 -7.67 2.67
C THR A 12 -6.78 -7.60 2.59
N LYS A 13 -7.37 -6.41 2.81
CA LYS A 13 -8.82 -6.22 2.79
C LYS A 13 -9.23 -4.76 2.60
N ASN A 14 -10.46 -4.55 2.17
CA ASN A 14 -11.13 -3.26 2.29
C ASN A 14 -11.51 -3.02 3.76
N VAL A 15 -11.26 -1.82 4.26
CA VAL A 15 -11.60 -1.42 5.65
C VAL A 15 -12.68 -0.34 5.70
N LEU A 16 -12.78 0.48 4.65
CA LEU A 16 -13.88 1.41 4.39
C LEU A 16 -14.12 1.48 2.87
N LYS A 17 -15.15 2.23 2.44
CA LYS A 17 -15.54 2.37 1.03
C LYS A 17 -14.37 2.71 0.10
N ASP A 18 -13.46 3.56 0.55
CA ASP A 18 -12.32 4.08 -0.20
C ASP A 18 -10.99 3.81 0.49
N LYS A 19 -10.95 2.85 1.43
CA LYS A 19 -9.72 2.54 2.17
C LYS A 19 -9.44 1.05 2.21
N ILE A 20 -8.16 0.74 2.04
CA ILE A 20 -7.64 -0.62 2.08
C ILE A 20 -6.58 -0.76 3.15
N LEU A 21 -6.40 -1.99 3.59
CA LEU A 21 -5.28 -2.40 4.42
C LEU A 21 -4.29 -3.21 3.57
N ILE A 22 -3.02 -2.86 3.69
CA ILE A 22 -1.90 -3.50 3.00
C ILE A 22 -1.02 -4.12 4.07
N LYS A 23 -0.73 -5.43 3.97
CA LYS A 23 0.31 -6.05 4.80
C LYS A 23 1.65 -5.69 4.19
N LEU A 24 2.43 -4.89 4.92
CA LEU A 24 3.73 -4.43 4.47
C LEU A 24 4.77 -5.54 4.65
N LYS A 25 5.82 -5.53 3.83
CA LYS A 25 6.92 -6.48 3.99
C LYS A 25 7.72 -6.16 5.25
N SER A 26 8.02 -7.18 6.05
CA SER A 26 8.72 -7.04 7.32
C SER A 26 10.23 -6.83 7.20
N ASP A 27 10.79 -7.00 6.00
CA ASP A 27 12.20 -6.73 5.67
C ASP A 27 12.47 -5.23 5.38
N LEU A 28 11.42 -4.40 5.35
CA LEU A 28 11.51 -2.95 5.17
C LEU A 28 11.34 -2.22 6.52
N ASP A 29 12.29 -1.33 6.85
CA ASP A 29 12.25 -0.56 8.09
C ASP A 29 11.46 0.76 7.92
N PHE A 30 10.14 0.68 8.10
CA PHE A 30 9.25 1.85 7.98
C PHE A 30 9.38 2.85 9.14
N THR A 31 10.16 2.55 10.18
CA THR A 31 10.50 3.54 11.22
C THR A 31 11.57 4.52 10.71
N LYS A 32 12.42 4.08 9.78
CA LYS A 32 13.43 4.90 9.11
C LYS A 32 12.92 5.47 7.79
N TYR A 33 12.12 4.70 7.06
CA TYR A 33 11.63 5.08 5.74
C TYR A 33 10.17 5.51 5.80
N ASN A 34 9.93 6.81 5.93
CA ASN A 34 8.57 7.34 5.89
C ASN A 34 7.96 7.15 4.48
N ILE A 35 6.87 6.38 4.44
CA ILE A 35 6.08 6.12 3.22
C ILE A 35 4.71 6.81 3.24
N ILE A 36 4.37 7.51 4.32
CA ILE A 36 3.10 8.22 4.45
C ILE A 36 3.02 9.31 3.38
N GLY A 37 1.85 9.41 2.73
CA GLY A 37 1.61 10.34 1.63
C GLY A 37 2.14 9.88 0.27
N LYS A 38 2.94 8.81 0.20
CA LYS A 38 3.41 8.26 -1.08
C LYS A 38 2.26 7.62 -1.85
N ALA A 39 2.33 7.74 -3.17
CA ALA A 39 1.43 7.06 -4.08
C ALA A 39 1.70 5.56 -4.05
N ILE A 40 0.63 4.76 -4.20
CA ILE A 40 0.72 3.31 -4.37
C ILE A 40 0.24 2.93 -5.75
N TYR A 41 0.83 1.86 -6.26
CA TYR A 41 0.63 1.34 -7.61
C TYR A 41 0.33 -0.15 -7.56
N ASN A 42 -0.42 -0.61 -8.54
CA ASN A 42 -0.61 -2.05 -8.74
C ASN A 42 0.52 -2.66 -9.58
N GLY A 43 0.46 -3.99 -9.78
CA GLY A 43 1.41 -4.71 -10.63
C GLY A 43 1.46 -4.27 -12.09
N LYS A 44 0.47 -3.49 -12.56
CA LYS A 44 0.41 -2.91 -13.91
C LYS A 44 0.92 -1.46 -13.96
N GLU A 45 1.59 -1.00 -12.90
CA GLU A 45 2.09 0.38 -12.75
C GLU A 45 0.98 1.44 -12.79
N GLN A 46 -0.27 1.04 -12.56
CA GLN A 46 -1.38 1.98 -12.46
C GLN A 46 -1.40 2.52 -11.03
N LYS A 47 -1.46 3.85 -10.89
CA LYS A 47 -1.66 4.49 -9.60
C LYS A 47 -3.06 4.15 -9.09
N ILE A 48 -3.13 3.61 -7.88
CA ILE A 48 -4.40 3.15 -7.29
C ILE A 48 -4.80 3.98 -6.06
N GLY A 49 -3.88 4.77 -5.51
CA GLY A 49 -4.16 5.56 -4.32
C GLY A 49 -2.91 6.17 -3.67
N LYS A 50 -3.02 6.42 -2.36
CA LYS A 50 -1.91 6.89 -1.51
C LYS A 50 -1.96 6.29 -0.11
N ILE A 51 -0.80 6.15 0.53
CA ILE A 51 -0.69 5.74 1.93
C ILE A 51 -1.13 6.90 2.82
N LEU A 52 -2.00 6.60 3.79
CA LEU A 52 -2.45 7.53 4.82
C LEU A 52 -1.65 7.39 6.11
N ASP A 53 -1.35 6.15 6.50
CA ASP A 53 -0.70 5.87 7.78
C ASP A 53 -0.02 4.48 7.77
N VAL A 54 0.92 4.27 8.68
CA VAL A 54 1.56 2.98 8.97
C VAL A 54 1.25 2.57 10.41
N LEU A 55 0.70 1.38 10.59
CA LEU A 55 0.15 0.90 11.85
C LEU A 55 0.54 -0.56 12.13
N GLY A 56 0.39 -0.98 13.38
CA GLY A 56 0.65 -2.34 13.82
C GLY A 56 2.05 -2.55 14.40
N ASN A 57 2.45 -3.81 14.54
CA ASN A 57 3.74 -4.19 15.13
C ASN A 57 4.87 -3.95 14.13
N VAL A 58 6.05 -3.52 14.59
CA VAL A 58 7.23 -3.34 13.72
C VAL A 58 7.62 -4.63 12.98
N LYS A 59 7.37 -5.81 13.57
CA LYS A 59 7.61 -7.12 12.93
C LYS A 59 6.54 -7.50 11.90
N GLU A 60 5.33 -6.97 12.03
CA GLU A 60 4.21 -7.22 11.13
C GLU A 60 3.45 -5.92 10.85
N PRO A 61 4.06 -4.98 10.09
CA PRO A 61 3.47 -3.67 9.87
C PRO A 61 2.39 -3.72 8.80
N TYR A 62 1.44 -2.81 8.91
CA TYR A 62 0.38 -2.59 7.93
C TYR A 62 0.36 -1.13 7.49
N ALA A 63 -0.04 -0.88 6.24
CA ALA A 63 -0.37 0.46 5.78
C ALA A 63 -1.89 0.59 5.60
N LEU A 64 -2.43 1.71 6.08
CA LEU A 64 -3.74 2.20 5.68
C LEU A 64 -3.55 3.04 4.42
N ALA A 65 -4.26 2.72 3.36
CA ALA A 65 -4.22 3.49 2.13
C ALA A 65 -5.62 3.93 1.70
N MET A 66 -5.67 5.10 1.06
CA MET A 66 -6.87 5.65 0.44
C MET A 66 -6.80 5.46 -1.06
N LEU A 67 -7.90 4.97 -1.62
CA LEU A 67 -8.04 4.70 -3.05
C LEU A 67 -8.38 5.97 -3.82
N ASP A 68 -7.86 6.06 -5.04
CA ASP A 68 -8.32 7.08 -5.98
C ASP A 68 -9.75 6.72 -6.45
N LYS A 69 -10.60 7.73 -6.70
CA LYS A 69 -12.04 7.55 -7.02
C LYS A 69 -12.34 6.57 -8.16
N ASN A 70 -11.38 6.35 -9.05
CA ASN A 70 -11.50 5.53 -10.25
C ASN A 70 -11.09 4.07 -10.03
N TYR A 71 -10.56 3.72 -8.85
CA TYR A 71 -10.15 2.36 -8.53
C TYR A 71 -11.20 1.68 -7.63
N LYS A 72 -11.96 0.74 -8.21
CA LYS A 72 -13.11 0.12 -7.54
C LYS A 72 -12.95 -1.37 -7.24
N ASN A 73 -11.99 -2.05 -7.88
CA ASN A 73 -11.88 -3.51 -7.83
C ASN A 73 -10.45 -3.93 -7.45
N PHE A 74 -10.27 -4.44 -6.23
CA PHE A 74 -9.09 -5.21 -5.85
C PHE A 74 -9.37 -6.69 -6.06
N SER A 75 -8.44 -7.40 -6.71
CA SER A 75 -8.41 -8.85 -6.60
C SER A 75 -7.80 -9.25 -5.26
N GLU A 76 -8.32 -10.27 -4.60
CA GLU A 76 -7.67 -10.82 -3.40
C GLU A 76 -6.20 -11.15 -3.71
N ARG A 77 -5.28 -10.69 -2.84
CA ARG A 77 -3.82 -10.89 -2.93
C ARG A 77 -3.08 -10.08 -4.02
N GLU A 78 -3.58 -8.90 -4.41
CA GLU A 78 -2.85 -8.02 -5.31
C GLU A 78 -1.57 -7.45 -4.68
N ASN A 79 -0.44 -7.54 -5.40
CA ASN A 79 0.84 -6.95 -4.98
C ASN A 79 0.80 -5.43 -5.15
N ILE A 80 1.23 -4.71 -4.12
CA ILE A 80 1.28 -3.25 -4.08
C ILE A 80 2.73 -2.78 -4.15
N ARG A 81 2.96 -1.76 -4.98
CA ARG A 81 4.25 -1.13 -5.22
C ARG A 81 4.20 0.37 -4.88
#